data_AF-A0A7C9J6W2-F1
#
_entry.id   AF-A0A7C9J6W2-F1
#
_cell.length_a   1.000
_cell.length_b   1.000
_cell.length_c   1.000
_cell.angle_alpha   90.00
_cell.angle_beta   90.00
_cell.angle_gamma   90.00
#
_symmetry.space_group_name_H-M   'P 1'
#
loop_
_entity.id
_entity.type
_entity.pdbx_description
1 polymer ?
#
loop_
_entity_poly.entity_id
_entity_poly.type
_entity_poly.pdbx_seq_one_letter_code
_entity_poly.pdbx_strand_id
1 'polypeptide(L)'
;MSQFDSPTPDQVVALRARVQAALASGITAGQDWCAGAVCTSRRSWQQWERGERAMHAGFFKLACLEVERLAGPVRPANPALLSTSSLQQ
;
A
#
# COMPACT_ATOMS: atom_id res chain seq x y z
N MET A 1 4.74 9.24 23.93
CA MET A 1 3.61 8.26 23.94
C MET A 1 3.45 7.78 22.51
N SER A 2 3.41 6.47 22.31
CA SER A 2 3.86 5.79 21.09
C SER A 2 3.14 6.18 19.80
N GLN A 3 3.98 6.61 18.84
CA GLN A 3 3.74 7.09 17.49
C GLN A 3 3.29 5.94 16.56
N PHE A 4 2.02 5.56 16.65
CA PHE A 4 1.38 4.66 15.68
C PHE A 4 0.20 5.39 15.05
N ASP A 5 0.50 6.46 14.32
CA ASP A 5 -0.52 7.26 13.65
C ASP A 5 -1.28 6.40 12.65
N SER A 6 -2.61 6.49 12.71
CA SER A 6 -3.51 5.91 11.71
C SER A 6 -3.19 6.53 10.34
N PRO A 7 -3.24 5.76 9.25
CA PRO A 7 -2.96 6.31 7.93
C PRO A 7 -4.01 7.36 7.56
N THR A 8 -3.61 8.33 6.74
CA THR A 8 -4.55 9.26 6.11
C THR A 8 -5.34 8.55 5.00
N PRO A 9 -6.54 9.05 4.65
CA PRO A 9 -7.29 8.51 3.50
C PRO A 9 -6.47 8.47 2.21
N ASP A 10 -5.65 9.50 1.96
CA ASP A 10 -4.77 9.57 0.79
C ASP A 10 -3.72 8.46 0.77
N GLN A 11 -3.16 8.08 1.93
CA GLN A 11 -2.22 6.96 2.02
C GLN A 11 -2.92 5.63 1.70
N VAL A 12 -4.17 5.45 2.12
CA VAL A 12 -4.98 4.27 1.79
C VAL A 12 -5.26 4.22 0.28
N VAL A 13 -5.63 5.36 -0.32
CA VAL A 13 -5.87 5.50 -1.78
C VAL A 13 -4.61 5.21 -2.59
N ALA A 14 -3.45 5.73 -2.16
CA ALA A 14 -2.17 5.50 -2.80
C ALA A 14 -1.78 4.02 -2.76
N LEU A 15 -2.03 3.35 -1.63
CA LEU A 15 -1.75 1.93 -1.48
C LEU A 15 -2.62 1.08 -2.43
N ARG A 16 -3.92 1.38 -2.56
CA ARG A 16 -4.78 0.73 -3.56
C ARG A 16 -4.29 1.00 -4.98
N ALA A 17 -3.87 2.22 -5.31
CA ALA A 17 -3.37 2.55 -6.65
C ALA A 17 -2.14 1.71 -7.04
N ARG A 18 -1.26 1.37 -6.09
CA ARG A 18 -0.15 0.43 -6.33
C ARG A 18 -0.65 -0.97 -6.73
N VAL A 19 -1.69 -1.47 -6.06
CA VAL A 19 -2.32 -2.75 -6.40
C VAL A 19 -2.92 -2.73 -7.79
N GLN A 20 -3.60 -1.64 -8.16
CA GLN A 20 -4.14 -1.47 -9.51
C GLN A 20 -3.05 -1.53 -10.58
N ALA A 21 -1.95 -0.82 -10.35
CA ALA A 21 -0.82 -0.81 -11.27
C ALA A 21 -0.20 -2.21 -11.41
N ALA A 22 0.00 -2.91 -10.30
CA ALA A 22 0.58 -4.25 -10.29
C ALA A 22 -0.29 -5.31 -10.98
N LEU A 23 -1.62 -5.19 -10.87
CA LEU A 23 -2.58 -6.15 -11.43
C LEU A 23 -3.21 -5.70 -12.75
N ALA A 24 -2.83 -4.52 -13.28
CA ALA A 24 -3.52 -3.87 -14.39
C ALA A 24 -5.06 -3.83 -14.20
N SER A 25 -5.51 -3.49 -13.00
CA SER A 25 -6.92 -3.66 -12.59
C SER A 25 -7.65 -2.34 -12.30
N GLY A 26 -8.99 -2.37 -12.44
CA GLY A 26 -9.87 -1.24 -12.14
C GLY A 26 -10.01 -0.94 -10.64
N ILE A 27 -10.67 0.17 -10.29
CA ILE A 27 -10.80 0.63 -8.89
C ILE A 27 -11.47 -0.43 -8.01
N THR A 28 -12.59 -0.98 -8.48
CA THR A 28 -13.34 -2.00 -7.74
C THR A 28 -12.49 -3.22 -7.41
N ALA A 29 -11.81 -3.80 -8.41
CA ALA A 29 -10.96 -4.97 -8.22
C ALA A 29 -9.77 -4.67 -7.28
N GLY A 30 -9.18 -3.48 -7.37
CA GLY A 30 -8.14 -3.04 -6.44
C GLY A 30 -8.65 -2.92 -5.00
N GLN A 31 -9.86 -2.38 -4.79
CA GLN A 31 -10.49 -2.29 -3.46
C GLN A 31 -10.82 -3.67 -2.89
N ASP A 32 -11.37 -4.57 -3.71
CA ASP A 32 -11.67 -5.95 -3.30
C ASP A 32 -10.40 -6.69 -2.89
N TRP A 33 -9.32 -6.56 -3.67
CA TRP A 33 -8.03 -7.15 -3.33
C TRP A 33 -7.47 -6.59 -2.01
N CYS A 34 -7.46 -5.26 -1.85
CA CYS A 34 -6.94 -4.63 -0.64
C CYS A 34 -7.73 -5.01 0.61
N ALA A 35 -9.05 -5.09 0.49
CA ALA A 35 -9.91 -5.54 1.57
C ALA A 35 -9.64 -7.01 1.95
N GLY A 36 -9.49 -7.88 0.94
CA GLY A 36 -9.13 -9.28 1.15
C GLY A 36 -7.77 -9.46 1.83
N ALA A 37 -6.77 -8.66 1.44
CA ALA A 37 -5.42 -8.70 2.00
C ALA A 37 -5.36 -8.40 3.51
N VAL A 38 -6.33 -7.66 4.05
CA VAL A 38 -6.45 -7.39 5.49
C VAL A 38 -7.70 -8.02 6.11
N CYS A 39 -8.23 -9.07 5.49
CA CYS A 39 -9.36 -9.86 5.98
C CYS A 39 -10.59 -9.00 6.35
N THR A 40 -10.91 -8.00 5.53
CA THR A 40 -12.07 -7.12 5.72
C THR A 40 -12.95 -7.05 4.47
N SER A 41 -14.03 -6.26 4.55
CA SER A 41 -14.94 -6.03 3.43
C SER A 41 -14.49 -4.86 2.55
N ARG A 42 -14.83 -4.91 1.25
CA ARG A 42 -14.63 -3.76 0.34
C ARG A 42 -15.29 -2.48 0.87
N ARG A 43 -16.44 -2.58 1.54
CA ARG A 43 -17.11 -1.41 2.13
C ARG A 43 -16.26 -0.77 3.24
N SER A 44 -15.63 -1.58 4.09
CA SER A 44 -14.69 -1.09 5.10
C SER A 44 -13.53 -0.33 4.46
N TRP A 45 -12.96 -0.88 3.39
CA TRP A 45 -11.87 -0.24 2.65
C TRP A 45 -12.30 1.11 2.07
N GLN A 46 -13.45 1.16 1.41
CA GLN A 46 -14.01 2.41 0.86
C GLN A 46 -14.27 3.48 1.93
N GLN A 47 -14.71 3.08 3.13
CA GLN A 47 -14.89 4.02 4.24
C GLN A 47 -13.56 4.63 4.68
N TRP A 48 -12.47 3.85 4.67
CA TRP A 48 -11.13 4.35 4.95
C TRP A 48 -10.62 5.30 3.86
N GLU A 49 -10.81 4.97 2.59
CA GLU A 49 -10.41 5.83 1.46
C GLU A 49 -11.14 7.17 1.43
N ARG A 50 -12.38 7.22 1.92
CA ARG A 50 -13.19 8.44 1.97
C ARG A 50 -13.01 9.23 3.28
N GLY A 51 -12.27 8.67 4.25
CA GLY A 51 -12.20 9.24 5.60
C GLY A 51 -13.51 9.14 6.39
N GLU A 52 -14.49 8.35 5.93
CA GLU A 52 -15.73 8.05 6.68
C GLU A 52 -15.41 7.27 7.97
N ARG A 53 -14.28 6.54 7.98
CA ARG A 53 -13.77 5.79 9.14
C ARG A 53 -12.24 5.86 9.17
N ALA A 54 -11.66 5.90 10.38
CA ALA A 54 -10.21 5.74 10.53
C ALA A 54 -9.79 4.27 10.39
N MET A 55 -8.71 4.01 9.64
CA MET A 55 -8.10 2.69 9.56
C MET A 55 -7.17 2.50 10.76
N HIS A 56 -7.19 1.32 11.38
CA HIS A 56 -6.22 0.98 12.43
C HIS A 56 -4.82 0.84 11.83
N ALA A 57 -3.80 1.43 12.47
CA ALA A 57 -2.42 1.39 11.98
C ALA A 57 -1.89 -0.03 11.72
N GLY A 58 -2.33 -1.02 12.50
CA GLY A 58 -2.00 -2.44 12.28
C GLY A 58 -2.53 -3.00 10.96
N PHE A 59 -3.74 -2.65 10.55
CA PHE A 59 -4.28 -3.07 9.25
C PHE A 59 -3.53 -2.40 8.11
N PHE A 60 -3.17 -1.12 8.27
CA PHE A 60 -2.38 -0.43 7.25
C PHE A 60 -1.01 -1.08 7.05
N LYS A 61 -0.32 -1.41 8.15
CA LYS A 61 0.97 -2.12 8.09
C LYS A 61 0.85 -3.47 7.38
N LEU A 62 -0.19 -4.25 7.70
CA LEU A 62 -0.45 -5.52 7.02
C LEU A 62 -0.71 -5.32 5.53
N ALA A 63 -1.56 -4.34 5.16
CA ALA A 63 -1.82 -4.03 3.76
C ALA A 63 -0.53 -3.65 3.02
N CYS A 64 0.34 -2.82 3.62
CA CYS A 64 1.63 -2.47 3.02
C CYS A 64 2.50 -3.70 2.74
N LEU A 65 2.60 -4.63 3.70
CA LEU A 65 3.37 -5.86 3.53
C LEU A 65 2.81 -6.75 2.41
N GLU A 66 1.49 -6.90 2.32
CA GLU A 66 0.86 -7.67 1.24
C GLU A 66 1.03 -7.00 -0.13
N VAL A 67 0.93 -5.66 -0.19
CA VAL A 67 1.20 -4.93 -1.44
C VAL A 67 2.66 -5.04 -1.85
N GLU A 68 3.60 -5.02 -0.92
CA GLU A 68 5.01 -5.26 -1.22
C GLU A 68 5.26 -6.69 -1.72
N ARG A 69 4.57 -7.70 -1.17
CA ARG A 69 4.63 -9.07 -1.69
C ARG A 69 4.10 -9.17 -3.12
N LEU A 70 3.05 -8.41 -3.45
CA LEU A 70 2.44 -8.40 -4.77
C LEU A 70 3.25 -7.60 -5.80
N ALA A 71 3.64 -6.38 -5.48
CA ALA A 71 4.17 -5.37 -6.42
C ALA A 71 5.68 -5.13 -6.27
N GLY A 72 6.33 -5.78 -5.30
CA GLY A 72 7.69 -5.48 -4.88
C GLY A 72 7.80 -4.25 -3.97
N PRO A 73 9.01 -3.98 -3.43
CA PRO A 73 9.26 -2.78 -2.64
C PRO A 73 9.05 -1.52 -3.49
N VAL A 74 8.60 -0.43 -2.86
CA VAL A 74 8.57 0.89 -3.53
C VAL A 74 10.00 1.25 -3.92
N ARG A 75 10.32 1.20 -5.22
CA ARG A 75 11.59 1.75 -5.70
C ARG A 75 11.50 3.28 -5.66
N PRO A 76 12.40 3.97 -4.95
CA PRO A 76 12.46 5.43 -5.04
C PRO A 76 12.80 5.82 -6.48
N ALA A 77 12.17 6.89 -6.98
CA ALA A 77 12.28 7.35 -8.37
C ALA A 77 13.68 7.88 -8.78
N ASN A 78 14.72 7.67 -7.96
CA ASN A 78 16.08 8.08 -8.27
C ASN A 78 17.01 6.86 -8.50
N PRO A 79 17.34 6.52 -9.75
CA PRO A 79 18.25 5.42 -10.07
C PRO A 79 19.73 5.72 -9.78
N ALA A 80 20.11 6.94 -9.40
CA ALA A 80 21.51 7.35 -9.24
C ALA A 80 22.24 6.73 -8.01
N LEU A 81 21.52 6.07 -7.10
CA LEU A 81 22.12 5.43 -5.91
C LEU A 81 22.47 3.95 -6.09
N LEU A 82 22.33 3.39 -7.30
CA LEU A 82 22.60 1.96 -7.57
C LEU A 82 23.98 1.68 -8.18
N SER A 83 24.85 2.70 -8.34
CA SER A 83 26.22 2.53 -8.86
C SER A 83 27.29 2.76 -7.80
N THR A 84 27.38 1.90 -6.79
CA THR A 84 28.66 1.65 -6.09
C THR A 84 28.62 0.27 -5.44
N SER A 85 28.99 -0.77 -6.20
CA SER A 85 29.76 -1.94 -5.75
C SER A 85 29.68 -3.07 -6.79
N SER A 86 30.35 -2.86 -7.93
CA SER A 86 30.89 -3.96 -8.73
C SER A 86 32.22 -3.51 -9.32
N LEU A 87 33.25 -4.27 -8.93
CA LEU A 87 34.61 -4.33 -9.48
C LEU A 87 35.47 -3.05 -9.50
N GLN A 88 36.40 -2.95 -8.56
CA GLN A 88 37.83 -2.81 -8.86
C GLN A 88 38.54 -3.88 -8.02
N GLN A 89 38.98 -4.95 -8.70
CA GLN A 89 40.39 -5.31 -8.96
C GLN A 89 41.11 -5.81 -7.72
#